data_AF-A0A195BQS5-F1
#
_entry.id   AF-A0A195BQS5-F1
#
_cell.length_a   1.000
_cell.length_b   1.000
_cell.length_c   1.000
_cell.angle_alpha   90.00
_cell.angle_beta   90.00
_cell.angle_gamma   90.00
#
_symmetry.space_group_name_H-M   'P 1'
#
loop_
_entity.id
_entity.type
_entity.pdbx_description
1 polymer ?
#
loop_
_entity_poly.entity_id
_entity_poly.type
_entity_poly.pdbx_seq_one_letter_code
_entity_poly.pdbx_strand_id
1 'polypeptide(L)'
;MSKQSVPPPGINSCERIRPERPRNTIQRLVWGPGTQFQVGHIGIPEDEGSNPRMALRRLLRLYEGRQYREAAGFLMKLPHYTLKAALPDIPVDLLIETLPHSLTLLEALYSRLLELNISDMKILRIEQVLWRVVHLISSQDHFRPRIWCKLLVSLNRLSPNTKSTLLSRRRALDRAVEGLGKHGLVPSSQTNISENSVTPNLVPLPVALREELETRTEAYKLALHKIENFGKHAGTNKADQGVQAASHQRQLSLKYSEIQQRLIDNQSLLNTLEKAGGPCSLENLLAELKRRVEQDKEALREWTALRKSTSGSTNMKNPALAARLLQFSRGCALALQFMNEDKLQILYLDENLGDDYEEESSSAGYHTDESCSPTPEPVVTDLTSANITVEQLAERYGTLYAQANLHTLDALDALEPLKDACDLKAKILYSVVVLSWRLAGMVQTSRRLEALKILNGVTTAQTAEASPELEECIKRQLAISGVQTGSREVAEQVVSQLERTLYDFPCLRGCAEVKSYATACSTLAWACLARSTPLVLDVAQSLEFRREVQVRHHASPDPHGTRIRSVLWPGLREGCQGPCLHRAIVLTC
;
A
#
# COMPACT_ATOMS: atom_id res chain seq x y z
N MET A 1 -29.52 -24.04 62.26
CA MET A 1 -28.60 -25.20 62.12
C MET A 1 -28.60 -25.63 60.66
N SER A 2 -27.41 -25.75 60.05
CA SER A 2 -27.04 -26.45 58.80
C SER A 2 -27.88 -26.19 57.53
N LYS A 3 -27.30 -25.82 56.38
CA LYS A 3 -26.18 -26.51 55.71
C LYS A 3 -25.30 -25.58 54.87
N GLN A 4 -24.02 -25.96 54.81
CA GLN A 4 -22.86 -25.36 54.14
C GLN A 4 -22.79 -25.64 52.62
N SER A 5 -22.44 -24.58 51.87
CA SER A 5 -21.47 -24.38 50.77
C SER A 5 -20.98 -25.51 49.81
N VAL A 6 -20.70 -25.08 48.55
CA VAL A 6 -19.64 -25.48 47.54
C VAL A 6 -20.24 -25.81 46.12
N PRO A 7 -19.60 -25.50 44.96
CA PRO A 7 -20.11 -24.63 43.87
C PRO A 7 -20.26 -25.40 42.51
N PRO A 8 -20.50 -24.79 41.32
CA PRO A 8 -20.82 -25.54 40.11
C PRO A 8 -19.56 -25.99 39.34
N PRO A 9 -19.57 -27.14 38.65
CA PRO A 9 -18.50 -27.55 37.76
C PRO A 9 -18.77 -27.18 36.29
N GLY A 10 -17.71 -26.70 35.63
CA GLY A 10 -17.17 -27.32 34.42
C GLY A 10 -18.03 -27.31 33.15
N ILE A 11 -17.80 -26.31 32.32
CA ILE A 11 -18.14 -26.30 30.89
C ILE A 11 -17.18 -27.24 30.17
N ASN A 12 -17.70 -28.20 29.40
CA ASN A 12 -17.10 -28.75 28.17
C ASN A 12 -18.09 -29.71 27.50
N SER A 13 -18.58 -29.36 26.32
CA SER A 13 -18.70 -30.25 25.15
C SER A 13 -19.55 -29.58 24.07
N CYS A 14 -18.98 -29.54 22.88
CA CYS A 14 -19.51 -28.95 21.67
C CYS A 14 -20.82 -29.60 21.21
N GLU A 15 -21.89 -28.82 21.10
CA GLU A 15 -22.92 -29.07 20.09
C GLU A 15 -23.19 -27.81 19.26
N ARG A 16 -22.98 -28.01 17.97
CA ARG A 16 -22.91 -27.03 16.89
C ARG A 16 -24.35 -26.61 16.54
N ILE A 17 -24.80 -25.47 17.07
CA ILE A 17 -26.07 -24.84 16.70
C ILE A 17 -26.02 -24.52 15.19
N ARG A 18 -26.93 -25.15 14.43
CA ARG A 18 -27.15 -24.88 13.00
C ARG A 18 -27.86 -23.52 12.84
N PRO A 19 -27.42 -22.64 11.94
CA PRO A 19 -28.21 -21.47 11.56
C PRO A 19 -29.37 -21.88 10.65
N GLU A 20 -30.57 -21.39 10.98
CA GLU A 20 -31.77 -21.54 10.17
C GLU A 20 -31.62 -20.86 8.79
N ARG A 21 -32.16 -21.51 7.75
CA ARG A 21 -32.21 -20.98 6.39
C ARG A 21 -33.45 -20.10 6.21
N PRO A 22 -33.36 -18.91 5.58
CA PRO A 22 -34.54 -18.27 5.03
C PRO A 22 -35.02 -19.02 3.78
N ARG A 23 -36.33 -19.26 3.73
CA ARG A 23 -37.05 -19.81 2.59
C ARG A 23 -36.92 -18.88 1.38
N ASN A 24 -36.33 -19.37 0.30
CA ASN A 24 -36.74 -19.04 -1.07
C ASN A 24 -36.41 -20.22 -1.99
N THR A 25 -37.40 -20.62 -2.78
CA THR A 25 -37.44 -21.81 -3.63
C THR A 25 -36.57 -21.65 -4.87
N ILE A 26 -35.39 -22.27 -4.88
CA ILE A 26 -34.72 -22.67 -6.11
C ILE A 26 -34.45 -24.17 -5.99
N GLN A 27 -35.10 -24.94 -6.86
CA GLN A 27 -35.02 -26.40 -6.90
C GLN A 27 -33.56 -26.84 -7.05
N ARG A 28 -33.12 -27.63 -6.08
CA ARG A 28 -31.80 -28.27 -6.03
C ARG A 28 -31.82 -29.49 -6.95
N LEU A 29 -31.28 -29.37 -8.15
CA LEU A 29 -30.98 -30.54 -8.99
C LEU A 29 -29.65 -31.16 -8.53
N VAL A 30 -29.74 -32.37 -7.99
CA VAL A 30 -28.60 -33.25 -7.66
C VAL A 30 -28.23 -34.04 -8.92
N TRP A 31 -26.94 -34.18 -9.22
CA TRP A 31 -26.45 -35.10 -10.26
C TRP A 31 -25.24 -35.89 -9.74
N GLY A 32 -25.26 -37.20 -10.01
CA GLY A 32 -24.35 -38.23 -9.49
C GLY A 32 -22.97 -38.30 -10.18
N PRO A 33 -22.10 -39.21 -9.72
CA PRO A 33 -20.69 -39.26 -10.12
C PRO A 33 -20.52 -40.03 -11.43
N GLY A 34 -19.96 -39.37 -12.44
CA GLY A 34 -19.47 -40.05 -13.63
C GLY A 34 -19.61 -39.21 -14.89
N THR A 35 -18.59 -38.42 -15.21
CA THR A 35 -18.19 -38.18 -16.61
C THR A 35 -16.81 -37.52 -16.60
N GLN A 36 -15.90 -38.16 -17.32
CA GLN A 36 -14.51 -37.77 -17.48
C GLN A 36 -14.41 -36.41 -18.18
N PHE A 37 -13.50 -35.57 -17.70
CA PHE A 37 -13.14 -34.31 -18.35
C PHE A 37 -12.41 -34.60 -19.68
N GLN A 38 -13.05 -34.30 -20.80
CA GLN A 38 -12.37 -33.94 -22.04
C GLN A 38 -12.42 -32.43 -22.18
N VAL A 39 -11.24 -31.80 -22.22
CA VAL A 39 -11.08 -30.39 -22.57
C VAL A 39 -11.25 -30.28 -24.09
N GLY A 40 -12.47 -29.96 -24.52
CA GLY A 40 -12.77 -29.57 -25.89
C GLY A 40 -12.99 -28.05 -25.97
N HIS A 41 -12.32 -27.41 -26.94
CA HIS A 41 -12.63 -26.05 -27.38
C HIS A 41 -14.11 -26.00 -27.82
N ILE A 42 -14.96 -25.31 -27.07
CA ILE A 42 -16.36 -25.05 -27.46
C ILE A 42 -16.48 -23.60 -27.90
N GLY A 43 -16.71 -23.43 -29.21
CA GLY A 43 -17.20 -22.19 -29.79
C GLY A 43 -18.53 -21.78 -29.16
N ILE A 44 -18.77 -20.47 -29.14
CA ILE A 44 -19.98 -19.87 -28.57
C ILE A 44 -21.20 -20.40 -29.32
N PRO A 45 -22.21 -21.02 -28.68
CA PRO A 45 -23.48 -21.27 -29.34
C PRO A 45 -24.13 -19.90 -29.61
N GLU A 46 -24.42 -19.61 -30.87
CA GLU A 46 -24.79 -18.30 -31.41
C GLU A 46 -26.11 -17.70 -30.86
N ASP A 47 -26.85 -18.44 -30.02
CA ASP A 47 -28.22 -18.08 -29.61
C ASP A 47 -28.33 -17.46 -28.19
N GLU A 48 -27.36 -17.68 -27.30
CA GLU A 48 -27.50 -17.24 -25.90
C GLU A 48 -27.28 -15.73 -25.65
N GLY A 49 -26.70 -15.01 -26.62
CA GLY A 49 -26.46 -13.56 -26.54
C GLY A 49 -27.64 -12.69 -26.98
N SER A 50 -28.67 -13.27 -27.60
CA SER A 50 -29.79 -12.52 -28.21
C SER A 50 -30.92 -12.23 -27.22
N ASN A 51 -31.10 -13.07 -26.19
CA ASN A 51 -32.14 -12.87 -25.18
C ASN A 51 -31.56 -12.25 -23.89
N PRO A 52 -32.04 -11.08 -23.42
CA PRO A 52 -31.48 -10.38 -22.25
C PRO A 52 -31.57 -11.19 -20.96
N ARG A 53 -32.61 -12.02 -20.79
CA ARG A 53 -32.76 -12.88 -19.60
C ARG A 53 -31.78 -14.05 -19.60
N MET A 54 -31.48 -14.61 -20.77
CA MET A 54 -30.49 -15.69 -20.90
C MET A 54 -29.08 -15.15 -20.74
N ALA A 55 -28.79 -14.00 -21.36
CA ALA A 55 -27.53 -13.29 -21.19
C ALA A 55 -27.25 -12.94 -19.71
N LEU A 56 -28.24 -12.40 -19.00
CA LEU A 56 -28.11 -12.11 -17.57
C LEU A 56 -27.86 -13.37 -16.73
N ARG A 57 -28.63 -14.45 -16.95
CA ARG A 57 -28.44 -15.71 -16.21
C ARG A 57 -27.05 -16.30 -16.44
N ARG A 58 -26.54 -16.26 -17.67
CA ARG A 58 -25.20 -16.72 -17.99
C ARG A 58 -24.13 -15.84 -17.34
N LEU A 59 -24.29 -14.52 -17.39
CA LEU A 59 -23.37 -13.58 -16.73
C LEU A 59 -23.31 -13.82 -15.22
N LEU A 60 -24.45 -14.00 -14.56
CA LEU A 60 -24.54 -14.31 -13.13
C LEU A 60 -23.92 -15.68 -12.80
N ARG A 61 -24.13 -16.69 -13.64
CA ARG A 61 -23.51 -18.01 -13.47
C ARG A 61 -21.98 -17.96 -13.54
N LEU A 62 -21.43 -17.20 -14.49
CA LEU A 62 -19.99 -16.98 -14.61
C LEU A 62 -19.44 -16.18 -13.42
N TYR A 63 -20.21 -15.20 -12.94
CA TYR A 63 -19.89 -14.46 -11.72
C TYR A 63 -19.86 -15.36 -10.48
N GLU A 64 -20.89 -16.18 -10.25
CA GLU A 64 -20.97 -17.15 -9.14
C GLU A 64 -19.81 -18.17 -9.20
N GLY A 65 -19.43 -18.59 -10.41
CA GLY A 65 -18.27 -19.44 -10.66
C GLY A 65 -16.91 -18.75 -10.49
N ARG A 66 -16.88 -17.45 -10.13
CA ARG A 66 -15.67 -16.60 -10.04
C ARG A 66 -14.86 -16.50 -11.34
N GLN A 67 -15.50 -16.77 -12.48
CA GLN A 67 -14.89 -16.72 -13.81
C GLN A 67 -14.98 -15.29 -14.38
N TYR A 68 -14.43 -14.31 -13.66
CA TYR A 68 -14.57 -12.87 -14.00
C TYR A 68 -14.05 -12.50 -15.39
N ARG A 69 -12.97 -13.15 -15.86
CA ARG A 69 -12.40 -12.92 -17.19
C ARG A 69 -13.29 -13.45 -18.31
N GLU A 70 -13.90 -14.62 -18.11
CA GLU A 70 -14.83 -15.20 -19.08
C GLU A 70 -16.14 -14.42 -19.11
N ALA A 71 -16.62 -13.98 -17.94
CA ALA A 71 -17.75 -13.06 -17.83
C ALA A 71 -17.50 -11.75 -18.57
N ALA A 72 -16.30 -11.17 -18.43
CA ALA A 72 -15.89 -9.96 -19.17
C ALA A 72 -15.88 -10.20 -20.69
N GLY A 73 -15.29 -11.31 -21.14
CA GLY A 73 -15.26 -11.68 -22.55
C GLY A 73 -16.64 -11.95 -23.14
N PHE A 74 -17.56 -12.53 -22.37
CA PHE A 74 -18.96 -12.71 -22.76
C PHE A 74 -19.68 -11.37 -22.86
N LEU A 75 -19.52 -10.49 -21.85
CA LEU A 75 -20.14 -9.16 -21.81
C LEU A 75 -19.71 -8.28 -23.00
N MET A 76 -18.44 -8.33 -23.39
CA MET A 76 -17.94 -7.60 -24.57
C MET A 76 -18.56 -8.07 -25.91
N LYS A 77 -19.04 -9.32 -25.96
CA LYS A 77 -19.66 -9.92 -27.17
C LYS A 77 -21.18 -9.75 -27.22
N LEU A 78 -21.81 -9.28 -26.14
CA LEU A 78 -23.26 -9.10 -26.10
C LEU A 78 -23.72 -7.97 -27.04
N PRO A 79 -24.81 -8.14 -27.80
CA PRO A 79 -25.41 -7.07 -28.58
C PRO A 79 -25.81 -5.86 -27.72
N HIS A 80 -25.73 -4.66 -28.30
CA HIS A 80 -26.05 -3.39 -27.62
C HIS A 80 -27.46 -3.37 -26.99
N TYR A 81 -28.45 -3.90 -27.71
CA TYR A 81 -29.84 -3.95 -27.22
C TYR A 81 -30.00 -4.92 -26.04
N THR A 82 -29.36 -6.09 -26.09
CA THR A 82 -29.37 -7.10 -25.01
C THR A 82 -28.75 -6.54 -23.75
N LEU A 83 -27.60 -5.88 -23.87
CA LEU A 83 -26.90 -5.28 -22.73
C LEU A 83 -27.72 -4.15 -22.10
N LYS A 84 -28.31 -3.26 -22.91
CA LYS A 84 -29.17 -2.16 -22.41
C LYS A 84 -30.39 -2.68 -21.64
N ALA A 85 -30.99 -3.79 -22.10
CA ALA A 85 -32.13 -4.40 -21.44
C ALA A 85 -31.76 -5.17 -20.16
N ALA A 86 -30.57 -5.78 -20.09
CA ALA A 86 -30.11 -6.52 -18.92
C ALA A 86 -29.45 -5.64 -17.84
N LEU A 87 -28.97 -4.44 -18.19
CA LEU A 87 -28.26 -3.53 -17.31
C LEU A 87 -28.90 -3.26 -15.93
N PRO A 88 -30.22 -2.96 -15.81
CA PRO A 88 -30.81 -2.65 -14.51
C PRO A 88 -30.79 -3.83 -13.53
N ASP A 89 -30.69 -5.05 -14.05
CA ASP A 89 -30.70 -6.28 -13.26
C ASP A 89 -29.28 -6.78 -12.91
N ILE A 90 -28.22 -6.10 -13.38
CA ILE A 90 -26.84 -6.44 -13.05
C ILE A 90 -26.52 -5.95 -11.62
N PRO A 91 -26.11 -6.82 -10.68
CA PRO A 91 -25.80 -6.45 -9.30
C PRO A 91 -24.42 -5.78 -9.20
N VAL A 92 -24.32 -4.51 -9.62
CA VAL A 92 -23.06 -3.74 -9.61
C VAL A 92 -22.47 -3.63 -8.19
N ASP A 93 -23.31 -3.48 -7.16
CA ASP A 93 -22.87 -3.40 -5.76
C ASP A 93 -22.04 -4.63 -5.36
N LEU A 94 -22.46 -5.82 -5.80
CA LEU A 94 -21.77 -7.08 -5.52
C LEU A 94 -20.45 -7.23 -6.32
N LEU A 95 -20.40 -6.65 -7.52
CA LEU A 95 -19.16 -6.54 -8.29
C LEU A 95 -18.15 -5.61 -7.59
N ILE A 96 -18.61 -4.52 -6.97
CA ILE A 96 -17.75 -3.59 -6.22
C ILE A 96 -17.17 -4.27 -4.96
N GLU A 97 -17.98 -5.03 -4.24
CA GLU A 97 -17.55 -5.75 -3.03
C GLU A 97 -16.46 -6.80 -3.32
N THR A 98 -16.51 -7.42 -4.50
CA THR A 98 -15.56 -8.48 -4.92
C THR A 98 -14.25 -7.97 -5.54
N LEU A 99 -14.07 -6.65 -5.63
CA LEU A 99 -12.77 -6.05 -6.01
C LEU A 99 -11.66 -6.49 -5.04
N PRO A 100 -10.45 -6.83 -5.55
CA PRO A 100 -9.95 -6.59 -6.92
C PRO A 100 -10.29 -7.67 -7.96
N HIS A 101 -10.89 -8.81 -7.59
CA HIS A 101 -11.06 -9.96 -8.48
C HIS A 101 -12.00 -9.67 -9.67
N SER A 102 -13.01 -8.85 -9.44
CA SER A 102 -14.00 -8.42 -10.44
C SER A 102 -13.52 -7.30 -11.37
N LEU A 103 -12.27 -6.82 -11.22
CA LEU A 103 -11.73 -5.67 -11.97
C LEU A 103 -11.95 -5.80 -13.48
N THR A 104 -11.54 -6.93 -14.08
CA THR A 104 -11.68 -7.15 -15.53
C THR A 104 -13.14 -7.14 -16.02
N LEU A 105 -14.08 -7.53 -15.16
CA LEU A 105 -15.51 -7.53 -15.48
C LEU A 105 -16.11 -6.13 -15.37
N LEU A 106 -15.72 -5.36 -14.35
CA LEU A 106 -16.10 -3.95 -14.22
C LEU A 106 -15.51 -3.11 -15.35
N GLU A 107 -14.25 -3.33 -15.75
CA GLU A 107 -13.63 -2.68 -16.90
C GLU A 107 -14.43 -2.91 -18.19
N ALA A 108 -14.80 -4.16 -18.47
CA ALA A 108 -15.63 -4.49 -19.63
C ALA A 108 -17.01 -3.84 -19.57
N LEU A 109 -17.65 -3.86 -18.39
CA LEU A 109 -18.97 -3.25 -18.18
C LEU A 109 -18.92 -1.74 -18.45
N TYR A 110 -18.02 -0.99 -17.80
CA TYR A 110 -17.90 0.45 -17.97
C TYR A 110 -17.43 0.86 -19.38
N SER A 111 -16.60 0.04 -20.03
CA SER A 111 -16.21 0.27 -21.43
C SER A 111 -17.41 0.15 -22.38
N ARG A 112 -18.25 -0.88 -22.23
CA ARG A 112 -19.46 -1.05 -23.05
C ARG A 112 -20.53 0.00 -22.76
N LEU A 113 -20.59 0.51 -21.54
CA LEU A 113 -21.48 1.60 -21.17
C LEU A 113 -21.12 2.93 -21.85
N LEU A 114 -19.82 3.18 -22.04
CA LEU A 114 -19.34 4.32 -22.84
C LEU A 114 -19.83 4.22 -24.28
N GLU A 115 -19.71 3.04 -24.90
CA GLU A 115 -20.17 2.80 -26.28
C GLU A 115 -21.69 2.98 -26.43
N LEU A 116 -22.45 2.67 -25.37
CA LEU A 116 -23.91 2.81 -25.33
C LEU A 116 -24.41 4.23 -25.01
N ASN A 117 -23.52 5.18 -24.68
CA ASN A 117 -23.85 6.53 -24.21
C ASN A 117 -24.88 6.54 -23.07
N ILE A 118 -24.84 5.56 -22.17
CA ILE A 118 -25.76 5.48 -21.02
C ILE A 118 -25.18 6.33 -19.88
N SER A 119 -25.88 7.42 -19.52
CA SER A 119 -25.43 8.40 -18.52
C SER A 119 -26.20 8.33 -17.19
N ASP A 120 -26.99 7.27 -16.94
CA ASP A 120 -27.74 7.15 -15.68
C ASP A 120 -26.81 6.88 -14.49
N MET A 121 -26.43 7.95 -13.81
CA MET A 121 -25.46 7.94 -12.72
C MET A 121 -25.87 7.08 -11.52
N LYS A 122 -27.16 6.79 -11.33
CA LYS A 122 -27.65 6.03 -10.16
C LYS A 122 -27.42 4.54 -10.31
N ILE A 123 -27.59 4.01 -11.52
CA ILE A 123 -27.37 2.60 -11.84
C ILE A 123 -25.87 2.27 -11.84
N LEU A 124 -25.05 3.24 -12.24
CA LEU A 124 -23.63 3.05 -12.50
C LEU A 124 -22.74 3.11 -11.25
N ARG A 125 -23.26 3.55 -10.09
CA ARG A 125 -22.54 3.57 -8.80
C ARG A 125 -21.10 4.12 -8.87
N ILE A 126 -20.87 5.08 -9.78
CA ILE A 126 -19.53 5.55 -10.18
C ILE A 126 -18.72 6.01 -8.97
N GLU A 127 -19.34 6.75 -8.05
CA GLU A 127 -18.67 7.22 -6.83
C GLU A 127 -18.27 6.07 -5.89
N GLN A 128 -19.07 5.02 -5.78
CA GLN A 128 -18.76 3.88 -4.92
C GLN A 128 -17.59 3.06 -5.48
N VAL A 129 -17.58 2.82 -6.80
CA VAL A 129 -16.44 2.17 -7.48
C VAL A 129 -15.19 3.00 -7.28
N LEU A 130 -15.27 4.31 -7.51
CA LEU A 130 -14.13 5.21 -7.38
C LEU A 130 -13.53 5.15 -5.98
N TRP A 131 -14.35 5.28 -4.94
CA TRP A 131 -13.88 5.24 -3.56
C TRP A 131 -13.37 3.88 -3.15
N ARG A 132 -13.94 2.79 -3.67
CA ARG A 132 -13.43 1.44 -3.46
C ARG A 132 -12.04 1.27 -4.10
N VAL A 133 -11.85 1.76 -5.31
CA VAL A 133 -10.55 1.75 -6.01
C VAL A 133 -9.53 2.61 -5.27
N VAL A 134 -9.88 3.83 -4.85
CA VAL A 134 -9.00 4.69 -4.04
C VAL A 134 -8.61 4.02 -2.72
N HIS A 135 -9.54 3.32 -2.07
CA HIS A 135 -9.26 2.54 -0.87
C HIS A 135 -8.26 1.40 -1.14
N LEU A 136 -8.42 0.67 -2.24
CA LEU A 136 -7.52 -0.43 -2.62
C LEU A 136 -6.13 0.07 -3.06
N ILE A 137 -6.06 1.19 -3.78
CA ILE A 137 -4.79 1.85 -4.15
C ILE A 137 -4.07 2.34 -2.88
N SER A 138 -4.82 2.95 -1.96
CA SER A 138 -4.25 3.51 -0.73
C SER A 138 -3.76 2.44 0.24
N SER A 139 -4.39 1.26 0.29
CA SER A 139 -4.12 0.23 1.31
C SER A 139 -2.81 -0.55 1.17
N GLN A 140 -1.89 -0.20 0.27
CA GLN A 140 -0.56 -0.82 0.08
C GLN A 140 -0.55 -2.33 -0.26
N ASP A 141 -1.70 -3.01 -0.28
CA ASP A 141 -1.82 -4.45 -0.54
C ASP A 141 -1.69 -4.86 -2.02
N HIS A 142 -1.51 -3.91 -2.94
CA HIS A 142 -1.43 -4.17 -4.38
C HIS A 142 -0.19 -3.57 -5.03
N PHE A 143 0.76 -4.45 -5.39
CA PHE A 143 2.06 -4.15 -6.00
C PHE A 143 2.03 -3.41 -7.36
N ARG A 144 0.85 -3.17 -7.95
CA ARG A 144 0.72 -2.51 -9.27
C ARG A 144 -0.47 -1.55 -9.30
N PRO A 145 -0.34 -0.31 -8.82
CA PRO A 145 -1.43 0.67 -8.86
C PRO A 145 -1.90 0.98 -10.29
N ARG A 146 -1.08 0.72 -11.32
CA ARG A 146 -1.44 0.86 -12.74
C ARG A 146 -2.53 -0.11 -13.23
N ILE A 147 -2.84 -1.19 -12.51
CA ILE A 147 -3.94 -2.10 -12.93
C ILE A 147 -5.29 -1.37 -12.95
N TRP A 148 -5.42 -0.28 -12.20
CA TRP A 148 -6.65 0.48 -12.08
C TRP A 148 -6.84 1.52 -13.20
N CYS A 149 -5.81 1.78 -14.04
CA CYS A 149 -5.84 2.84 -15.04
C CYS A 149 -7.02 2.73 -16.00
N LYS A 150 -7.23 1.55 -16.60
CA LYS A 150 -8.31 1.35 -17.60
C LYS A 150 -9.69 1.60 -17.01
N LEU A 151 -9.93 1.10 -15.79
CA LEU A 151 -11.18 1.34 -15.08
C LEU A 151 -11.35 2.83 -14.77
N LEU A 152 -10.33 3.50 -14.22
CA LEU A 152 -10.38 4.92 -13.85
C LEU A 152 -10.59 5.84 -15.05
N VAL A 153 -9.92 5.56 -16.17
CA VAL A 153 -10.14 6.26 -17.45
C VAL A 153 -11.58 6.07 -17.91
N SER A 154 -12.11 4.85 -17.85
CA SER A 154 -13.50 4.56 -18.24
C SER A 154 -14.50 5.32 -17.37
N LEU A 155 -14.29 5.36 -16.05
CA LEU A 155 -15.12 6.13 -15.12
C LEU A 155 -15.06 7.64 -15.39
N ASN A 156 -13.87 8.18 -15.66
CA ASN A 156 -13.68 9.60 -15.97
C ASN A 156 -14.34 10.01 -17.29
N ARG A 157 -14.28 9.13 -18.31
CA ARG A 157 -14.97 9.35 -19.59
C ARG A 157 -16.50 9.30 -19.45
N LEU A 158 -17.01 8.42 -18.57
CA LEU A 158 -18.45 8.29 -18.31
C LEU A 158 -19.03 9.48 -17.55
N SER A 159 -18.26 10.00 -16.60
CA SER A 159 -18.65 11.19 -15.84
C SER A 159 -17.44 12.06 -15.54
N PRO A 160 -17.25 13.19 -16.27
CA PRO A 160 -16.11 14.08 -16.04
C PRO A 160 -16.16 14.77 -14.67
N ASN A 161 -17.35 14.84 -14.04
CA ASN A 161 -17.53 15.33 -12.67
C ASN A 161 -16.81 14.45 -11.64
N THR A 162 -16.55 13.19 -11.95
CA THR A 162 -15.81 12.27 -11.07
C THR A 162 -14.43 12.82 -10.70
N LYS A 163 -13.74 13.43 -11.66
CA LYS A 163 -12.42 14.02 -11.48
C LYS A 163 -12.46 15.26 -10.59
N SER A 164 -13.44 16.16 -10.80
CA SER A 164 -13.57 17.38 -9.97
C SER A 164 -13.98 17.04 -8.54
N THR A 165 -14.89 16.08 -8.35
CA THR A 165 -15.25 15.54 -7.04
C THR A 165 -14.03 14.92 -6.34
N LEU A 166 -13.24 14.11 -7.03
CA LEU A 166 -12.03 13.50 -6.47
C LEU A 166 -10.97 14.54 -6.08
N LEU A 167 -10.76 15.58 -6.91
CA LEU A 167 -9.88 16.71 -6.61
C LEU A 167 -10.34 17.48 -5.37
N SER A 168 -11.63 17.78 -5.28
CA SER A 168 -12.23 18.47 -4.12
C SER A 168 -12.03 17.66 -2.84
N ARG A 169 -12.26 16.34 -2.92
CA ARG A 169 -12.09 15.42 -1.78
C ARG A 169 -10.63 15.29 -1.37
N ARG A 170 -9.69 15.19 -2.32
CA ARG A 170 -8.25 15.25 -2.02
C ARG A 170 -7.88 16.53 -1.25
N ARG A 171 -8.31 17.70 -1.73
CA ARG A 171 -8.03 18.98 -1.06
C ARG A 171 -8.61 19.03 0.35
N ALA A 172 -9.80 18.47 0.57
CA ALA A 172 -10.40 18.38 1.91
C ALA A 172 -9.57 17.48 2.84
N LEU A 173 -9.07 16.35 2.36
CA LEU A 173 -8.17 15.47 3.12
C LEU A 173 -6.84 16.16 3.44
N ASP A 174 -6.23 16.86 2.48
CA ASP A 174 -4.98 17.61 2.67
C ASP A 174 -5.16 18.71 3.72
N ARG A 175 -6.24 19.50 3.64
CA ARG A 175 -6.56 20.53 4.65
C ARG A 175 -6.77 19.95 6.04
N ALA A 176 -7.45 18.80 6.13
CA ALA A 176 -7.65 18.13 7.41
C ALA A 176 -6.32 17.66 8.03
N VAL A 177 -5.42 17.08 7.23
CA VAL A 177 -4.09 16.65 7.69
C VAL A 177 -3.23 17.85 8.08
N GLU A 178 -3.21 18.89 7.25
CA GLU A 178 -2.50 20.14 7.55
C GLU A 178 -3.02 20.78 8.84
N GLY A 179 -4.34 20.76 9.05
CA GLY A 179 -4.96 21.24 10.27
C GLY A 179 -4.46 20.51 11.51
N LEU A 180 -4.46 19.18 11.47
CA LEU A 180 -3.89 18.35 12.55
C LEU A 180 -2.40 18.64 12.78
N GLY A 181 -1.63 18.88 11.72
CA GLY A 181 -0.20 19.22 11.82
C GLY A 181 0.06 20.59 12.46
N LYS A 182 -0.87 21.54 12.31
CA LYS A 182 -0.82 22.87 12.95
C LYS A 182 -1.15 22.85 14.44
N HIS A 183 -1.47 21.70 15.02
CA HIS A 183 -1.68 21.54 16.46
C HIS A 183 -0.32 21.44 17.17
N GLY A 184 0.46 22.51 17.10
CA GLY A 184 1.80 22.58 17.69
C GLY A 184 1.80 23.23 19.08
N LEU A 185 3.01 23.64 19.49
CA LEU A 185 3.23 24.47 20.66
C LEU A 185 2.84 25.93 20.36
N VAL A 186 2.50 26.67 21.40
CA VAL A 186 2.08 28.08 21.35
C VAL A 186 3.05 28.90 22.20
N PRO A 187 3.34 30.17 21.85
CA PRO A 187 4.20 31.01 22.68
C PRO A 187 3.65 31.14 24.10
N SER A 188 4.48 30.89 25.11
CA SER A 188 4.18 31.23 26.49
C SER A 188 4.40 32.71 26.72
N SER A 189 3.54 33.31 27.54
CA SER A 189 3.63 34.68 28.02
C SER A 189 4.83 34.90 28.96
N GLN A 190 5.46 33.82 29.44
CA GLN A 190 6.67 33.88 30.25
C GLN A 190 7.88 34.17 29.36
N THR A 191 8.24 35.45 29.25
CA THR A 191 9.57 35.86 28.80
C THR A 191 10.59 35.42 29.85
N ASN A 192 11.14 34.22 29.70
CA ASN A 192 12.37 33.88 30.39
C ASN A 192 13.46 34.81 29.85
N ILE A 193 13.85 35.79 30.66
CA ILE A 193 15.01 36.65 30.42
C ILE A 193 16.25 35.76 30.65
N SER A 194 16.52 34.89 29.69
CA SER A 194 17.81 34.25 29.52
C SER A 194 18.53 35.05 28.46
N GLU A 195 19.52 35.83 28.88
CA GLU A 195 20.44 36.51 27.99
C GLU A 195 20.99 35.49 26.98
N ASN A 196 20.91 35.82 25.68
CA ASN A 196 21.46 35.12 24.50
C ASN A 196 20.58 34.17 23.67
N SER A 197 19.25 34.14 23.81
CA SER A 197 18.40 33.52 22.78
C SER A 197 16.98 34.08 22.77
N VAL A 198 16.63 34.87 21.74
CA VAL A 198 15.24 35.31 21.48
C VAL A 198 14.46 34.15 20.86
N THR A 199 14.30 33.07 21.61
CA THR A 199 13.40 31.97 21.23
C THR A 199 12.19 32.05 22.16
N PRO A 200 10.99 32.36 21.64
CA PRO A 200 9.79 32.35 22.47
C PRO A 200 9.63 30.95 23.06
N ASN A 201 9.48 30.87 24.39
CA ASN A 201 9.30 29.58 25.06
C ASN A 201 7.99 28.96 24.57
N LEU A 202 8.07 27.83 23.87
CA LEU A 202 6.93 27.19 23.21
C LEU A 202 6.35 26.13 24.13
N VAL A 203 5.08 26.26 24.52
CA VAL A 203 4.39 25.34 25.43
C VAL A 203 3.09 24.80 24.82
N PRO A 204 2.56 23.66 25.27
CA PRO A 204 1.25 23.18 24.81
C PRO A 204 0.15 24.20 25.11
N LEU A 205 -0.81 24.37 24.18
CA LEU A 205 -1.92 25.31 24.33
C LEU A 205 -2.66 25.22 25.68
N PRO A 206 -2.94 24.02 26.25
CA PRO A 206 -3.58 23.92 27.57
C PRO A 206 -2.72 24.51 28.70
N VAL A 207 -1.39 24.40 28.59
CA VAL A 207 -0.45 24.96 29.57
C VAL A 207 -0.41 26.47 29.44
N ALA A 208 -0.28 27.01 28.21
CA ALA A 208 -0.34 28.45 27.96
C ALA A 208 -1.64 29.08 28.46
N LEU A 209 -2.80 28.45 28.17
CA LEU A 209 -4.10 28.91 28.66
C LEU A 209 -4.17 28.90 30.19
N ARG A 210 -3.65 27.85 30.83
CA ARG A 210 -3.64 27.74 32.29
C ARG A 210 -2.77 28.84 32.92
N GLU A 211 -1.54 29.00 32.47
CA GLU A 211 -0.61 30.04 32.96
C GLU A 211 -1.22 31.44 32.82
N GLU A 212 -1.83 31.71 31.68
CA GLU A 212 -2.42 33.00 31.35
C GLU A 212 -3.70 33.30 32.16
N LEU A 213 -4.50 32.26 32.46
CA LEU A 213 -5.67 32.37 33.34
C LEU A 213 -5.29 32.49 34.81
N GLU A 214 -4.30 31.75 35.28
CA GLU A 214 -3.76 31.86 36.65
C GLU A 214 -3.18 33.25 36.88
N THR A 215 -2.39 33.78 35.94
CA THR A 215 -1.82 35.14 36.00
C THR A 215 -2.91 36.22 36.10
N ARG A 216 -3.96 36.14 35.26
CA ARG A 216 -5.11 37.07 35.36
C ARG A 216 -5.87 36.91 36.66
N THR A 217 -6.06 35.68 37.13
CA THR A 217 -6.78 35.39 38.38
C THR A 217 -6.06 36.05 39.56
N GLU A 218 -4.75 35.91 39.66
CA GLU A 218 -3.96 36.54 40.74
C GLU A 218 -3.95 38.07 40.64
N ALA A 219 -3.84 38.62 39.44
CA ALA A 219 -3.93 40.07 39.24
C ALA A 219 -5.31 40.63 39.62
N TYR A 220 -6.41 39.94 39.26
CA TYR A 220 -7.77 40.35 39.62
C TYR A 220 -8.05 40.19 41.11
N LYS A 221 -7.58 39.13 41.76
CA LYS A 221 -7.66 38.99 43.23
C LYS A 221 -6.93 40.14 43.93
N LEU A 222 -5.73 40.48 43.46
CA LEU A 222 -4.95 41.58 44.02
C LEU A 222 -5.63 42.95 43.80
N ALA A 223 -6.21 43.16 42.61
CA ALA A 223 -6.98 44.37 42.30
C ALA A 223 -8.24 44.50 43.18
N LEU A 224 -8.99 43.41 43.38
CA LEU A 224 -10.15 43.37 44.28
C LEU A 224 -9.74 43.72 45.72
N HIS A 225 -8.67 43.10 46.22
CA HIS A 225 -8.15 43.41 47.56
C HIS A 225 -7.72 44.89 47.70
N LYS A 226 -7.13 45.48 46.64
CA LYS A 226 -6.82 46.92 46.62
C LYS A 226 -8.08 47.79 46.68
N ILE A 227 -9.11 47.46 45.90
CA ILE A 227 -10.40 48.18 45.89
C ILE A 227 -11.07 48.12 47.26
N GLU A 228 -11.11 46.95 47.90
CA GLU A 228 -11.65 46.78 49.26
C GLU A 228 -10.88 47.59 50.31
N ASN A 229 -9.57 47.78 50.13
CA ASN A 229 -8.74 48.55 51.06
C ASN A 229 -8.79 50.06 50.82
N PHE A 230 -8.99 50.51 49.57
CA PHE A 230 -9.28 51.92 49.28
C PHE A 230 -10.58 52.38 49.95
N GLY A 231 -11.60 51.50 49.99
CA GLY A 231 -12.86 51.76 50.69
C GLY A 231 -12.72 51.95 52.21
N LYS A 232 -11.68 51.37 52.83
CA LYS A 232 -11.43 51.51 54.28
C LYS A 232 -10.78 52.83 54.68
N HIS A 233 -10.04 53.47 53.75
CA HIS A 233 -9.37 54.76 53.97
C HIS A 233 -10.26 55.96 53.60
N ALA A 234 -11.32 55.72 52.82
CA ALA A 234 -12.44 56.64 52.64
C ALA A 234 -13.34 56.62 53.89
N GLY A 235 -12.82 57.12 55.01
CA GLY A 235 -13.52 57.14 56.29
C GLY A 235 -14.94 57.75 56.22
N THR A 236 -15.87 57.06 56.87
CA THR A 236 -16.98 57.65 57.65
C THR A 236 -18.04 58.51 56.95
N ASN A 237 -18.26 58.40 55.64
CA ASN A 237 -19.52 58.85 55.05
C ASN A 237 -20.33 57.64 54.63
N LYS A 238 -21.32 57.27 55.46
CA LYS A 238 -22.45 56.43 55.04
C LYS A 238 -23.09 57.10 53.82
N ALA A 239 -22.71 56.65 52.62
CA ALA A 239 -23.38 56.99 51.38
C ALA A 239 -23.82 55.69 50.73
N ASP A 240 -24.77 55.05 51.40
CA ASP A 240 -25.87 54.45 50.68
C ASP A 240 -26.56 55.61 49.93
N GLN A 241 -26.84 55.44 48.64
CA GLN A 241 -27.41 56.43 47.69
C GLN A 241 -26.41 57.34 46.95
N GLY A 242 -26.28 57.05 45.65
CA GLY A 242 -26.11 58.11 44.66
C GLY A 242 -24.73 58.22 44.02
N VAL A 243 -24.46 57.33 43.07
CA VAL A 243 -23.59 57.60 41.91
C VAL A 243 -24.18 58.70 40.99
N GLN A 244 -25.23 59.38 41.44
CA GLN A 244 -25.95 60.43 40.72
C GLN A 244 -25.59 61.78 41.33
N ALA A 245 -24.60 62.44 40.72
CA ALA A 245 -24.40 63.89 40.60
C ALA A 245 -22.94 64.29 40.87
N ALA A 246 -22.29 64.71 39.80
CA ALA A 246 -21.19 65.65 39.86
C ALA A 246 -21.68 66.94 40.55
N SER A 247 -21.61 67.00 41.88
CA SER A 247 -21.80 68.25 42.60
C SER A 247 -20.56 69.13 42.35
N HIS A 248 -20.73 70.21 41.59
CA HIS A 248 -19.70 71.23 41.39
C HIS A 248 -19.09 71.70 42.73
N GLN A 249 -19.90 71.75 43.78
CA GLN A 249 -19.45 72.08 45.14
C GLN A 249 -18.49 71.03 45.73
N ARG A 250 -18.69 69.74 45.42
CA ARG A 250 -17.74 68.67 45.77
C ARG A 250 -16.44 68.80 44.98
N GLN A 251 -16.51 69.13 43.69
CA GLN A 251 -15.31 69.33 42.86
C GLN A 251 -14.47 70.53 43.34
N LEU A 252 -15.11 71.62 43.75
CA LEU A 252 -14.43 72.80 44.28
C LEU A 252 -13.88 72.64 45.70
N SER A 253 -14.30 71.60 46.44
CA SER A 253 -13.84 71.34 47.83
C SER A 253 -12.77 70.27 47.95
N LEU A 254 -12.34 69.68 46.84
CA LEU A 254 -11.27 68.68 46.82
C LEU A 254 -9.93 69.29 47.24
N LYS A 255 -9.27 68.66 48.22
CA LYS A 255 -7.93 69.07 48.65
C LYS A 255 -6.86 68.42 47.78
N TYR A 256 -5.70 69.09 47.67
CA TYR A 256 -4.53 68.54 46.96
C TYR A 256 -4.18 67.12 47.44
N SER A 257 -4.19 66.88 48.75
CA SER A 257 -3.90 65.57 49.36
C SER A 257 -4.91 64.49 48.96
N GLU A 258 -6.19 64.83 48.78
CA GLU A 258 -7.23 63.89 48.35
C GLU A 258 -7.06 63.51 46.88
N ILE A 259 -6.69 64.49 46.04
CA ILE A 259 -6.39 64.27 44.62
C ILE A 259 -5.12 63.42 44.48
N GLN A 260 -4.08 63.71 45.26
CA GLN A 260 -2.83 62.95 45.27
C GLN A 260 -3.08 61.49 45.71
N GLN A 261 -3.84 61.26 46.77
CA GLN A 261 -4.17 59.91 47.23
C GLN A 261 -4.98 59.15 46.18
N ARG A 262 -6.00 59.79 45.57
CA ARG A 262 -6.78 59.19 44.48
C ARG A 262 -5.91 58.83 43.29
N LEU A 263 -4.94 59.66 42.93
CA LEU A 263 -3.99 59.37 41.86
C LEU A 263 -3.13 58.15 42.21
N ILE A 264 -2.60 58.07 43.44
CA ILE A 264 -1.81 56.92 43.91
C ILE A 264 -2.64 55.63 43.86
N ASP A 265 -3.87 55.67 44.38
CA ASP A 265 -4.77 54.53 44.42
C ASP A 265 -5.12 54.05 42.99
N ASN A 266 -5.52 54.97 42.12
CA ASN A 266 -5.85 54.67 40.72
C ASN A 266 -4.64 54.16 39.93
N GLN A 267 -3.47 54.78 40.08
CA GLN A 267 -2.26 54.35 39.38
C GLN A 267 -1.78 52.99 39.87
N SER A 268 -1.87 52.73 41.19
CA SER A 268 -1.58 51.43 41.78
C SER A 268 -2.51 50.33 41.26
N LEU A 269 -3.80 50.65 41.09
CA LEU A 269 -4.79 49.74 40.51
C LEU A 269 -4.51 49.50 39.02
N LEU A 270 -4.26 50.56 38.24
CA LEU A 270 -3.93 50.49 36.82
C LEU A 270 -2.69 49.62 36.59
N ASN A 271 -1.60 49.88 37.31
CA ASN A 271 -0.37 49.08 37.23
C ASN A 271 -0.58 47.60 37.58
N THR A 272 -1.57 47.29 38.43
CA THR A 272 -1.89 45.90 38.80
C THR A 272 -2.66 45.20 37.68
N LEU A 273 -3.60 45.90 37.05
CA LEU A 273 -4.41 45.37 35.96
C LEU A 273 -3.62 45.28 34.66
N GLU A 274 -2.69 46.20 34.38
CA GLU A 274 -1.79 46.14 33.22
C GLU A 274 -0.79 44.97 33.31
N LYS A 275 -0.38 44.58 34.53
CA LYS A 275 0.47 43.40 34.77
C LYS A 275 -0.25 42.06 34.53
N ALA A 276 -1.58 42.06 34.42
CA ALA A 276 -2.39 40.85 34.19
C ALA A 276 -2.24 40.26 32.76
N GLY A 277 -1.34 40.81 31.93
CA GLY A 277 -1.19 40.49 30.52
C GLY A 277 -2.11 41.35 29.65
N GLY A 278 -1.60 41.76 28.47
CA GLY A 278 -2.40 42.52 27.51
C GLY A 278 -3.68 41.76 27.11
N PRO A 279 -4.80 42.44 26.81
CA PRO A 279 -6.05 41.78 26.43
C PRO A 279 -5.89 40.81 25.25
N CYS A 280 -4.96 41.12 24.34
CA CYS A 280 -4.71 40.37 23.13
C CYS A 280 -4.14 38.95 23.36
N SER A 281 -3.42 38.68 24.47
CA SER A 281 -2.77 37.37 24.67
C SER A 281 -3.79 36.24 24.81
N LEU A 282 -4.78 36.42 25.70
CA LEU A 282 -5.85 35.45 25.91
C LEU A 282 -6.77 35.36 24.70
N GLU A 283 -7.06 36.49 24.04
CA GLU A 283 -7.83 36.50 22.79
C GLU A 283 -7.14 35.68 21.69
N ASN A 284 -5.81 35.78 21.57
CA ASN A 284 -5.03 34.99 20.63
C ASN A 284 -5.05 33.49 20.98
N LEU A 285 -4.86 33.13 22.25
CA LEU A 285 -4.95 31.72 22.71
C LEU A 285 -6.35 31.14 22.48
N LEU A 286 -7.39 31.95 22.68
CA LEU A 286 -8.79 31.55 22.48
C LEU A 286 -9.13 31.43 20.98
N ALA A 287 -8.61 32.32 20.13
CA ALA A 287 -8.71 32.21 18.68
C ALA A 287 -8.02 30.94 18.18
N GLU A 288 -6.85 30.62 18.72
CA GLU A 288 -6.10 29.40 18.43
C GLU A 288 -6.87 28.14 18.89
N LEU A 289 -7.46 28.16 20.10
CA LEU A 289 -8.30 27.06 20.58
C LEU A 289 -9.51 26.82 19.65
N LYS A 290 -10.22 27.90 19.27
CA LYS A 290 -11.34 27.83 18.33
C LYS A 290 -10.89 27.23 16.99
N ARG A 291 -9.73 27.65 16.48
CA ARG A 291 -9.16 27.13 15.24
C ARG A 291 -8.88 25.63 15.33
N ARG A 292 -8.25 25.15 16.42
CA ARG A 292 -7.96 23.73 16.63
C ARG A 292 -9.23 22.88 16.70
N VAL A 293 -10.26 23.37 17.39
CA VAL A 293 -11.55 22.69 17.48
C VAL A 293 -12.19 22.52 16.10
N GLU A 294 -12.15 23.55 15.25
CA GLU A 294 -12.70 23.44 13.89
C GLU A 294 -11.89 22.48 13.00
N GLN A 295 -10.56 22.44 13.17
CA GLN A 295 -9.69 21.50 12.47
C GLN A 295 -9.94 20.05 12.88
N ASP A 296 -10.09 19.77 14.18
CA ASP A 296 -10.47 18.44 14.66
C ASP A 296 -11.84 18.02 14.14
N LYS A 297 -12.82 18.94 14.12
CA LYS A 297 -14.15 18.68 13.53
C LYS A 297 -14.05 18.36 12.04
N GLU A 298 -13.21 19.07 11.27
CA GLU A 298 -12.99 18.79 9.85
C GLU A 298 -12.37 17.39 9.65
N ALA A 299 -11.33 17.05 10.42
CA ALA A 299 -10.70 15.74 10.36
C ALA A 299 -11.66 14.58 10.70
N LEU A 300 -12.49 14.75 11.74
CA LEU A 300 -13.51 13.75 12.12
C LEU A 300 -14.63 13.62 11.08
N ARG A 301 -15.05 14.73 10.45
CA ARG A 301 -16.02 14.71 9.35
C ARG A 301 -15.48 13.92 8.16
N GLU A 302 -14.25 14.20 7.75
CA GLU A 302 -13.63 13.50 6.61
C GLU A 302 -13.43 12.01 6.89
N TRP A 303 -12.97 11.65 8.10
CA TRP A 303 -12.86 10.25 8.50
C TRP A 303 -14.20 9.52 8.51
N THR A 304 -15.24 10.17 9.01
CA THR A 304 -16.59 9.60 9.04
C THR A 304 -17.14 9.40 7.63
N ALA A 305 -16.87 10.32 6.71
CA ALA A 305 -17.23 10.17 5.31
C ALA A 305 -16.49 8.99 4.66
N LEU A 306 -15.17 8.86 4.87
CA LEU A 306 -14.38 7.76 4.34
C LEU A 306 -14.87 6.38 4.83
N ARG A 307 -15.20 6.25 6.12
CA ARG A 307 -15.72 5.00 6.69
C ARG A 307 -17.03 4.56 6.05
N LYS A 308 -17.95 5.49 5.76
CA LYS A 308 -19.22 5.18 5.08
C LYS A 308 -18.98 4.65 3.67
N SER A 309 -18.02 5.23 2.94
CA SER A 309 -17.69 4.86 1.56
C SER A 309 -16.89 3.55 1.42
N THR A 310 -16.36 3.00 2.52
CA THR A 310 -15.42 1.85 2.49
C THR A 310 -15.92 0.65 3.30
N SER A 311 -17.24 0.52 3.49
CA SER A 311 -17.98 -0.37 4.41
C SER A 311 -17.73 -1.90 4.31
N GLY A 312 -16.49 -2.38 4.16
CA GLY A 312 -16.20 -3.79 3.98
C GLY A 312 -14.86 -4.34 4.46
N SER A 313 -13.97 -3.62 5.16
CA SER A 313 -12.68 -4.30 5.52
C SER A 313 -11.83 -3.87 6.72
N THR A 314 -12.11 -2.81 7.48
CA THR A 314 -11.14 -2.38 8.51
C THR A 314 -11.73 -2.35 9.91
N ASN A 315 -11.64 -3.49 10.58
CA ASN A 315 -11.95 -3.67 12.01
C ASN A 315 -10.82 -3.12 12.91
N MET A 316 -10.31 -1.93 12.61
CA MET A 316 -9.32 -1.22 13.42
C MET A 316 -10.06 -0.27 14.36
N LYS A 317 -10.18 -0.65 15.64
CA LYS A 317 -10.97 0.11 16.63
C LYS A 317 -10.44 1.53 16.89
N ASN A 318 -9.17 1.83 16.52
CA ASN A 318 -8.61 3.18 16.68
C ASN A 318 -7.36 3.38 15.78
N PRO A 319 -7.50 3.70 14.48
CA PRO A 319 -6.34 3.92 13.61
C PRO A 319 -5.71 5.31 13.81
N ALA A 320 -4.42 5.43 13.52
CA ALA A 320 -3.74 6.72 13.43
C ALA A 320 -4.41 7.60 12.35
N LEU A 321 -5.24 8.55 12.79
CA LEU A 321 -6.15 9.29 11.92
C LEU A 321 -5.40 10.07 10.83
N ALA A 322 -4.38 10.86 11.20
CA ALA A 322 -3.59 11.66 10.27
C ALA A 322 -2.93 10.78 9.20
N ALA A 323 -2.30 9.67 9.61
CA ALA A 323 -1.66 8.73 8.69
C ALA A 323 -2.67 8.12 7.70
N ARG A 324 -3.88 7.78 8.16
CA ARG A 324 -4.93 7.27 7.28
C ARG A 324 -5.46 8.34 6.32
N LEU A 325 -5.74 9.54 6.78
CA LEU A 325 -6.18 10.64 5.90
C LEU A 325 -5.13 10.94 4.83
N LEU A 326 -3.85 10.96 5.20
CA LEU A 326 -2.73 11.13 4.27
C LEU A 326 -2.62 9.96 3.27
N GLN A 327 -2.79 8.71 3.73
CA GLN A 327 -2.79 7.52 2.88
C GLN A 327 -3.90 7.59 1.82
N PHE A 328 -5.11 8.00 2.22
CA PHE A 328 -6.22 8.21 1.28
C PHE A 328 -5.98 9.41 0.36
N SER A 329 -5.39 10.50 0.83
CA SER A 329 -5.02 11.64 -0.02
C SER A 329 -4.04 11.22 -1.12
N ARG A 330 -3.00 10.44 -0.77
CA ARG A 330 -2.06 9.84 -1.73
C ARG A 330 -2.78 8.92 -2.72
N GLY A 331 -3.72 8.10 -2.25
CA GLY A 331 -4.57 7.26 -3.12
C GLY A 331 -5.39 8.09 -4.11
N CYS A 332 -5.96 9.21 -3.69
CA CYS A 332 -6.65 10.16 -4.57
C CYS A 332 -5.70 10.77 -5.59
N ALA A 333 -4.47 11.13 -5.20
CA ALA A 333 -3.47 11.68 -6.10
C ALA A 333 -3.08 10.68 -7.20
N LEU A 334 -2.83 9.42 -6.85
CA LEU A 334 -2.56 8.35 -7.80
C LEU A 334 -3.75 8.08 -8.74
N ALA A 335 -4.96 8.01 -8.21
CA ALA A 335 -6.15 7.83 -9.03
C ALA A 335 -6.34 8.99 -10.03
N LEU A 336 -6.06 10.24 -9.62
CA LEU A 336 -6.09 11.41 -10.51
C LEU A 336 -5.01 11.35 -11.59
N GLN A 337 -3.81 10.87 -11.26
CA GLN A 337 -2.72 10.66 -12.22
C GLN A 337 -3.16 9.67 -13.30
N PHE A 338 -3.71 8.52 -12.91
CA PHE A 338 -4.20 7.50 -13.84
C PHE A 338 -5.39 7.96 -14.69
N MET A 339 -6.29 8.79 -14.15
CA MET A 339 -7.37 9.40 -14.93
C MET A 339 -6.87 10.38 -16.01
N ASN A 340 -5.65 10.91 -15.85
CA ASN A 340 -5.05 11.87 -16.78
C ASN A 340 -4.17 11.23 -17.83
N GLU A 341 -3.91 9.92 -17.77
CA GLU A 341 -3.01 9.22 -18.72
C GLU A 341 -3.52 9.26 -20.17
N ASP A 342 -4.78 9.63 -20.44
CA ASP A 342 -5.27 9.97 -21.78
C ASP A 342 -4.57 11.19 -22.41
N LYS A 343 -3.87 12.03 -21.64
CA LYS A 343 -3.12 13.21 -22.13
C LYS A 343 -1.60 13.03 -22.17
N LEU A 344 -1.06 11.91 -21.70
CA LEU A 344 0.39 11.68 -21.60
C LEU A 344 0.89 10.58 -22.55
N GLN A 345 0.31 10.52 -23.76
CA GLN A 345 0.93 9.82 -24.89
C GLN A 345 2.10 10.63 -25.53
N ILE A 346 2.48 11.80 -24.97
CA ILE A 346 3.52 12.71 -25.50
C ILE A 346 4.66 13.03 -24.48
N LEU A 347 4.72 12.40 -23.30
CA LEU A 347 5.83 12.59 -22.34
C LEU A 347 6.47 11.25 -21.92
N TYR A 348 6.80 10.42 -22.91
CA TYR A 348 7.58 9.19 -22.72
C TYR A 348 9.08 9.34 -23.00
N LEU A 349 9.59 10.57 -22.98
CA LEU A 349 11.02 10.87 -22.83
C LEU A 349 11.12 11.86 -21.66
N ASP A 350 11.96 11.54 -20.68
CA ASP A 350 12.43 12.42 -19.60
C ASP A 350 11.75 12.36 -18.22
N GLU A 351 11.72 11.17 -17.61
CA GLU A 351 11.88 11.06 -16.15
C GLU A 351 13.13 10.22 -15.87
N ASN A 352 14.27 10.87 -16.12
CA ASN A 352 15.59 10.48 -15.66
C ASN A 352 16.13 11.65 -14.82
N LEU A 353 15.42 12.00 -13.74
CA LEU A 353 15.88 13.00 -12.77
C LEU A 353 15.59 12.46 -11.37
N GLY A 354 16.68 12.29 -10.62
CA GLY A 354 16.70 11.67 -9.31
C GLY A 354 16.04 12.51 -8.23
N ASP A 355 15.47 11.82 -7.26
CA ASP A 355 15.38 12.33 -5.90
C ASP A 355 16.42 11.57 -5.08
N ASP A 356 17.51 12.28 -4.79
CA ASP A 356 18.50 11.96 -3.78
C ASP A 356 17.82 11.82 -2.42
N TYR A 357 18.15 10.73 -1.73
CA TYR A 357 17.94 10.64 -0.29
C TYR A 357 19.14 11.30 0.38
N GLU A 358 19.01 12.57 0.76
CA GLU A 358 19.88 13.20 1.76
C GLU A 358 19.54 12.60 3.13
N GLU A 359 20.36 11.64 3.54
CA GLU A 359 20.46 11.15 4.91
C GLU A 359 21.16 12.21 5.76
N GLU A 360 20.46 12.73 6.77
CA GLU A 360 21.03 13.51 7.86
C GLU A 360 22.13 12.68 8.57
N SER A 361 23.40 13.08 8.41
CA SER A 361 24.46 12.65 9.33
C SER A 361 25.45 13.78 9.57
N SER A 362 25.16 14.57 10.61
CA SER A 362 26.13 15.48 11.24
C SER A 362 27.02 14.68 12.20
N SER A 363 28.35 14.83 12.07
CA SER A 363 29.24 15.24 13.17
C SER A 363 30.67 14.69 13.05
N ALA A 364 31.61 15.64 13.11
CA ALA A 364 33.01 15.56 13.52
C ALA A 364 34.04 14.92 12.57
N GLY A 365 34.82 15.79 11.94
CA GLY A 365 36.13 15.47 11.40
C GLY A 365 37.20 15.39 12.49
N TYR A 366 38.15 14.49 12.30
CA TYR A 366 39.53 14.60 12.75
C TYR A 366 40.43 13.92 11.71
N HIS A 367 41.45 14.66 11.29
CA HIS A 367 42.55 14.18 10.45
C HIS A 367 43.43 13.22 11.24
N THR A 368 43.83 12.10 10.64
CA THR A 368 45.20 11.57 10.80
C THR A 368 45.59 10.72 9.58
N ASP A 369 46.82 10.95 9.20
CA ASP A 369 47.66 10.40 8.15
C ASP A 369 48.21 8.98 8.47
N GLU A 370 48.78 8.38 7.43
CA GLU A 370 49.81 7.33 7.48
C GLU A 370 49.40 5.89 7.87
N SER A 371 49.37 4.97 6.89
CA SER A 371 50.26 3.78 6.84
C SER A 371 49.81 2.71 5.84
N CYS A 372 50.75 2.31 4.98
CA CYS A 372 50.67 1.24 3.98
C CYS A 372 50.27 -0.15 4.51
N SER A 373 49.46 -0.88 3.74
CA SER A 373 49.69 -2.31 3.42
C SER A 373 48.88 -2.73 2.17
N PRO A 374 49.38 -3.70 1.37
CA PRO A 374 48.87 -3.96 0.04
C PRO A 374 47.75 -5.02 0.07
N THR A 375 46.54 -4.62 -0.29
CA THR A 375 45.44 -5.55 -0.60
C THR A 375 45.05 -5.37 -2.06
N PRO A 376 44.82 -6.48 -2.80
CA PRO A 376 44.63 -6.44 -4.24
C PRO A 376 43.35 -5.67 -4.58
N GLU A 377 43.50 -4.69 -5.46
CA GLU A 377 42.42 -3.86 -5.98
C GLU A 377 41.30 -4.74 -6.57
N PRO A 378 40.02 -4.47 -6.28
CA PRO A 378 38.95 -4.94 -7.13
C PRO A 378 39.04 -4.13 -8.41
N VAL A 379 39.44 -4.80 -9.50
CA VAL A 379 39.32 -4.27 -10.86
C VAL A 379 37.86 -3.90 -11.05
N VAL A 380 37.59 -2.60 -11.07
CA VAL A 380 36.31 -2.03 -11.50
C VAL A 380 36.25 -2.21 -13.01
N THR A 381 35.83 -3.40 -13.44
CA THR A 381 35.44 -3.65 -14.82
C THR A 381 33.95 -3.32 -14.94
N ASP A 382 33.67 -2.13 -15.44
CA ASP A 382 32.40 -1.76 -16.04
C ASP A 382 32.13 -2.70 -17.24
N LEU A 383 31.59 -3.89 -16.95
CA LEU A 383 31.10 -4.83 -17.94
C LEU A 383 29.62 -4.55 -18.15
N THR A 384 29.34 -3.77 -19.18
CA THR A 384 28.00 -3.74 -19.78
C THR A 384 27.52 -5.19 -20.00
N SER A 385 26.30 -5.50 -19.53
CA SER A 385 25.67 -6.84 -19.50
C SER A 385 25.53 -7.57 -20.87
N ALA A 386 26.11 -7.03 -21.94
CA ALA A 386 25.95 -7.52 -23.31
C ALA A 386 26.83 -8.74 -23.66
N ASN A 387 27.91 -9.01 -22.92
CA ASN A 387 28.94 -9.98 -23.33
C ASN A 387 29.26 -11.09 -22.30
N ILE A 388 28.26 -11.60 -21.57
CA ILE A 388 28.48 -12.76 -20.67
C ILE A 388 28.48 -14.07 -21.49
N THR A 389 29.53 -14.88 -21.38
CA THR A 389 29.64 -16.14 -22.14
C THR A 389 28.79 -17.27 -21.55
N VAL A 390 28.60 -18.36 -22.30
CA VAL A 390 27.84 -19.55 -21.82
C VAL A 390 28.55 -20.18 -20.62
N GLU A 391 29.87 -20.26 -20.67
CA GLU A 391 30.72 -20.83 -19.61
C GLU A 391 30.60 -20.03 -18.32
N GLN A 392 30.63 -18.69 -18.40
CA GLN A 392 30.47 -17.82 -17.24
C GLN A 392 29.08 -17.95 -16.60
N LEU A 393 28.03 -18.14 -17.40
CA LEU A 393 26.68 -18.38 -16.88
C LEU A 393 26.55 -19.78 -16.26
N ALA A 394 27.17 -20.79 -16.86
CA ALA A 394 27.21 -22.15 -16.31
C ALA A 394 28.02 -22.21 -15.01
N GLU A 395 29.12 -21.47 -14.91
CA GLU A 395 29.91 -21.32 -13.69
C GLU A 395 29.09 -20.62 -12.60
N ARG A 396 28.45 -19.48 -12.91
CA ARG A 396 27.55 -18.79 -11.98
C ARG A 396 26.41 -19.69 -11.50
N TYR A 397 25.88 -20.55 -12.37
CA TYR A 397 24.87 -21.55 -12.01
C TYR A 397 25.42 -22.59 -11.02
N GLY A 398 26.63 -23.08 -11.24
CA GLY A 398 27.33 -23.97 -10.29
C GLY A 398 27.60 -23.29 -8.95
N THR A 399 28.10 -22.05 -8.96
CA THR A 399 28.37 -21.26 -7.74
C THR A 399 27.10 -20.99 -6.94
N LEU A 400 25.97 -20.80 -7.61
CA LEU A 400 24.67 -20.60 -6.95
C LEU A 400 24.26 -21.84 -6.13
N TYR A 401 24.58 -23.04 -6.60
CA TYR A 401 24.42 -24.27 -5.82
C TYR A 401 25.50 -24.45 -4.75
N ALA A 402 26.76 -24.15 -5.05
CA ALA A 402 27.87 -24.41 -4.14
C ALA A 402 27.94 -23.44 -2.95
N GLN A 403 27.43 -22.20 -3.10
CA GLN A 403 27.55 -21.15 -2.09
C GLN A 403 26.18 -20.61 -1.64
N ALA A 404 25.42 -20.02 -2.56
CA ALA A 404 24.17 -19.33 -2.20
C ALA A 404 23.10 -20.30 -1.67
N ASN A 405 23.04 -21.52 -2.22
CA ASN A 405 22.14 -22.58 -1.76
C ASN A 405 22.49 -23.05 -0.34
N LEU A 406 23.78 -23.23 -0.02
CA LEU A 406 24.24 -23.64 1.32
C LEU A 406 23.94 -22.54 2.35
N HIS A 407 24.32 -21.29 2.05
CA HIS A 407 24.04 -20.16 2.94
C HIS A 407 22.54 -19.99 3.23
N THR A 408 21.69 -20.21 2.22
CA THR A 408 20.23 -20.14 2.41
C THR A 408 19.71 -21.34 3.17
N LEU A 409 20.28 -22.53 2.98
CA LEU A 409 19.95 -23.72 3.74
C LEU A 409 20.28 -23.54 5.23
N ASP A 410 21.45 -22.97 5.55
CA ASP A 410 21.85 -22.65 6.93
C ASP A 410 20.86 -21.66 7.59
N ALA A 411 20.43 -20.64 6.85
CA ALA A 411 19.41 -19.69 7.32
C ALA A 411 18.04 -20.36 7.54
N LEU A 412 17.65 -21.29 6.67
CA LEU A 412 16.44 -22.09 6.86
C LEU A 412 16.56 -23.07 8.03
N ASP A 413 17.75 -23.57 8.33
CA ASP A 413 18.03 -24.41 9.51
C ASP A 413 17.91 -23.63 10.83
N ALA A 414 18.25 -22.35 10.82
CA ALA A 414 18.09 -21.45 11.97
C ALA A 414 16.61 -21.13 12.30
N LEU A 415 15.67 -21.37 11.38
CA LEU A 415 14.25 -21.14 11.61
C LEU A 415 13.62 -22.30 12.39
N GLU A 416 13.17 -22.01 13.60
CA GLU A 416 12.57 -23.00 14.52
C GLU A 416 11.44 -23.84 13.89
N PRO A 417 10.49 -23.28 13.11
CA PRO A 417 9.43 -24.07 12.47
C PRO A 417 9.92 -25.05 11.39
N LEU A 418 11.15 -24.88 10.89
CA LEU A 418 11.72 -25.68 9.81
C LEU A 418 12.85 -26.60 10.28
N LYS A 419 13.31 -26.49 11.53
CA LYS A 419 14.52 -27.16 12.04
C LYS A 419 14.64 -28.64 11.65
N ASP A 420 13.57 -29.42 11.82
CA ASP A 420 13.57 -30.88 11.54
C ASP A 420 13.03 -31.25 10.14
N ALA A 421 12.76 -30.27 9.28
CA ALA A 421 12.11 -30.46 7.98
C ALA A 421 13.09 -30.41 6.79
N CYS A 422 14.16 -31.23 6.81
CA CYS A 422 15.21 -31.23 5.77
C CYS A 422 14.66 -31.40 4.34
N ASP A 423 13.70 -32.30 4.14
CA ASP A 423 13.07 -32.54 2.84
C ASP A 423 12.29 -31.31 2.34
N LEU A 424 11.69 -30.54 3.25
CA LEU A 424 10.95 -29.33 2.91
C LEU A 424 11.91 -28.20 2.50
N LYS A 425 13.03 -28.03 3.22
CA LYS A 425 14.07 -27.03 2.88
C LYS A 425 14.64 -27.28 1.50
N ALA A 426 15.00 -28.52 1.19
CA ALA A 426 15.47 -28.91 -0.14
C ALA A 426 14.43 -28.61 -1.24
N LYS A 427 13.15 -28.90 -0.98
CA LYS A 427 12.05 -28.58 -1.90
C LYS A 427 11.84 -27.07 -2.07
N ILE A 428 12.01 -26.26 -1.02
CA ILE A 428 11.92 -24.79 -1.10
C ILE A 428 13.00 -24.27 -2.05
N LEU A 429 14.25 -24.64 -1.81
CA LEU A 429 15.41 -24.17 -2.60
C LEU A 429 15.29 -24.60 -4.07
N TYR A 430 14.94 -25.87 -4.30
CA TYR A 430 14.66 -26.39 -5.63
C TYR A 430 13.52 -25.64 -6.33
N SER A 431 12.43 -25.37 -5.60
CA SER A 431 11.26 -24.66 -6.15
C SER A 431 11.59 -23.23 -6.52
N VAL A 432 12.38 -22.51 -5.72
CA VAL A 432 12.80 -21.13 -6.03
C VAL A 432 13.52 -21.09 -7.38
N VAL A 433 14.45 -22.00 -7.62
CA VAL A 433 15.22 -22.08 -8.88
C VAL A 433 14.30 -22.38 -10.06
N VAL A 434 13.45 -23.41 -9.96
CA VAL A 434 12.55 -23.79 -11.05
C VAL A 434 11.53 -22.69 -11.35
N LEU A 435 11.00 -22.03 -10.31
CA LEU A 435 10.07 -20.92 -10.45
C LEU A 435 10.74 -19.70 -11.09
N SER A 436 11.99 -19.37 -10.72
CA SER A 436 12.74 -18.27 -11.34
C SER A 436 12.87 -18.46 -12.85
N TRP A 437 13.25 -19.65 -13.33
CA TRP A 437 13.34 -19.92 -14.78
C TRP A 437 11.98 -19.89 -15.47
N ARG A 438 10.94 -20.47 -14.86
CA ARG A 438 9.60 -20.47 -15.44
C ARG A 438 9.05 -19.06 -15.58
N LEU A 439 9.12 -18.27 -14.51
CA LEU A 439 8.60 -16.91 -14.47
C LEU A 439 9.42 -15.98 -15.37
N ALA A 440 10.76 -16.10 -15.39
CA ALA A 440 11.59 -15.37 -16.33
C ALA A 440 11.21 -15.66 -17.79
N GLY A 441 10.99 -16.93 -18.14
CA GLY A 441 10.52 -17.30 -19.48
C GLY A 441 9.15 -16.71 -19.83
N MET A 442 8.21 -16.74 -18.89
CA MET A 442 6.88 -16.14 -19.07
C MET A 442 6.95 -14.62 -19.26
N VAL A 443 7.72 -13.93 -18.41
CA VAL A 443 7.86 -12.46 -18.46
C VAL A 443 8.59 -12.05 -19.74
N GLN A 444 9.68 -12.72 -20.13
CA GLN A 444 10.38 -12.45 -21.38
C GLN A 444 9.47 -12.69 -22.60
N THR A 445 8.70 -13.78 -22.61
CA THR A 445 7.74 -14.06 -23.68
C THR A 445 6.65 -12.98 -23.77
N SER A 446 6.12 -12.55 -22.62
CA SER A 446 5.12 -11.48 -22.55
C SER A 446 5.67 -10.16 -23.08
N ARG A 447 6.85 -9.74 -22.61
CA ARG A 447 7.51 -8.49 -23.06
C ARG A 447 7.88 -8.54 -24.53
N ARG A 448 8.32 -9.70 -25.03
CA ARG A 448 8.60 -9.93 -26.47
C ARG A 448 7.34 -9.76 -27.31
N LEU A 449 6.23 -10.39 -26.93
CA LEU A 449 4.95 -10.28 -27.65
C LEU A 449 4.40 -8.85 -27.60
N GLU A 450 4.58 -8.15 -26.50
CA GLU A 450 4.20 -6.75 -26.37
C GLU A 450 5.05 -5.82 -27.25
N ALA A 451 6.37 -6.02 -27.26
CA ALA A 451 7.27 -5.28 -28.15
C ALA A 451 6.91 -5.48 -29.62
N LEU A 452 6.65 -6.73 -30.04
CA LEU A 452 6.20 -7.02 -31.41
C LEU A 452 4.87 -6.37 -31.77
N LYS A 453 3.91 -6.34 -30.83
CA LYS A 453 2.62 -5.66 -31.04
C LYS A 453 2.80 -4.16 -31.23
N ILE A 454 3.66 -3.53 -30.42
CA ILE A 454 3.95 -2.10 -30.50
C ILE A 454 4.65 -1.77 -31.83
N LEU A 455 5.67 -2.56 -32.20
CA LEU A 455 6.49 -2.31 -33.39
C LEU A 455 5.75 -2.58 -34.70
N ASN A 456 4.86 -3.56 -34.73
CA ASN A 456 4.08 -3.87 -35.93
C ASN A 456 2.85 -2.96 -36.12
N GLY A 457 2.44 -2.20 -35.10
CA GLY A 457 1.28 -1.29 -35.19
C GLY A 457 -0.07 -1.97 -35.47
N VAL A 458 -0.17 -3.30 -35.31
CA VAL A 458 -1.34 -4.08 -35.72
C VAL A 458 -2.35 -4.25 -34.57
N THR A 459 -3.55 -3.70 -34.77
CA THR A 459 -4.75 -3.85 -33.93
C THR A 459 -5.65 -5.04 -34.36
N THR A 460 -5.24 -5.82 -35.36
CA THR A 460 -6.05 -6.90 -35.97
C THR A 460 -5.36 -8.25 -35.95
N ALA A 461 -6.13 -9.31 -35.73
CA ALA A 461 -5.70 -10.67 -35.45
C ALA A 461 -5.04 -11.43 -36.63
N GLN A 462 -4.02 -10.86 -37.26
CA GLN A 462 -3.14 -11.58 -38.19
C GLN A 462 -1.73 -11.60 -37.61
N THR A 463 -1.26 -12.81 -37.31
CA THR A 463 0.12 -13.14 -36.95
C THR A 463 1.05 -12.71 -38.08
N ALA A 464 1.51 -11.47 -38.06
CA ALA A 464 2.68 -11.06 -38.82
C ALA A 464 3.90 -11.75 -38.20
N GLU A 465 4.49 -12.70 -38.93
CA GLU A 465 5.78 -13.28 -38.55
C GLU A 465 6.82 -12.16 -38.52
N ALA A 466 7.42 -11.95 -37.35
CA ALA A 466 8.47 -10.96 -37.18
C ALA A 466 9.72 -11.38 -37.96
N SER A 467 10.43 -10.42 -38.55
CA SER A 467 11.70 -10.72 -39.20
C SER A 467 12.69 -11.29 -38.16
N PRO A 468 13.56 -12.25 -38.53
CA PRO A 468 14.52 -12.84 -37.60
C PRO A 468 15.46 -11.81 -36.98
N GLU A 469 15.79 -10.74 -37.72
CA GLU A 469 16.60 -9.61 -37.25
C GLU A 469 15.91 -8.80 -36.14
N LEU A 470 14.58 -8.61 -36.26
CA LEU A 470 13.77 -7.91 -35.25
C LEU A 470 13.67 -8.74 -33.97
N GLU A 471 13.45 -10.05 -34.11
CA GLU A 471 13.43 -10.99 -32.97
C GLU A 471 14.77 -11.00 -32.23
N GLU A 472 15.88 -10.98 -32.96
CA GLU A 472 17.21 -10.91 -32.35
C GLU A 472 17.42 -9.58 -31.61
N CYS A 473 16.96 -8.46 -32.20
CA CYS A 473 17.06 -7.15 -31.57
C CYS A 473 16.24 -7.07 -30.27
N ILE A 474 15.01 -7.60 -30.26
CA ILE A 474 14.17 -7.65 -29.06
C ILE A 474 14.81 -8.51 -27.97
N LYS A 475 15.36 -9.69 -28.33
CA LYS A 475 16.10 -10.53 -27.39
C LYS A 475 17.31 -9.82 -26.80
N ARG A 476 18.09 -9.12 -27.64
CA ARG A 476 19.23 -8.32 -27.20
C ARG A 476 18.82 -7.20 -26.23
N GLN A 477 17.70 -6.53 -26.49
CA GLN A 477 17.16 -5.52 -25.58
C GLN A 477 16.69 -6.11 -24.24
N LEU A 478 16.07 -7.29 -24.26
CA LEU A 478 15.71 -8.01 -23.02
C LEU A 478 16.97 -8.41 -22.23
N ALA A 479 18.06 -8.76 -22.92
CA ALA A 479 19.34 -9.16 -22.31
C ALA A 479 20.18 -7.99 -21.76
N ILE A 480 19.87 -6.74 -22.12
CA ILE A 480 20.60 -5.55 -21.68
C ILE A 480 19.67 -4.71 -20.79
N SER A 481 18.81 -3.92 -21.40
CA SER A 481 17.90 -2.98 -20.73
C SER A 481 16.83 -3.69 -19.89
N GLY A 482 16.47 -4.92 -20.28
CA GLY A 482 15.46 -5.72 -19.60
C GLY A 482 15.95 -6.42 -18.32
N VAL A 483 17.26 -6.51 -18.08
CA VAL A 483 17.82 -7.30 -16.97
C VAL A 483 17.35 -6.78 -15.62
N GLN A 484 17.57 -5.49 -15.34
CA GLN A 484 17.29 -4.91 -14.02
C GLN A 484 15.79 -4.94 -13.67
N THR A 485 14.94 -4.60 -14.64
CA THR A 485 13.48 -4.55 -14.43
C THR A 485 12.84 -5.93 -14.52
N GLY A 486 13.41 -6.83 -15.33
CA GLY A 486 12.92 -8.19 -15.53
C GLY A 486 13.28 -9.11 -14.40
N SER A 487 14.55 -9.14 -13.99
CA SER A 487 15.02 -9.99 -12.88
C SER A 487 14.33 -9.64 -11.56
N ARG A 488 14.14 -8.34 -11.28
CA ARG A 488 13.42 -7.86 -10.10
C ARG A 488 11.96 -8.30 -10.10
N GLU A 489 11.25 -8.12 -11.22
CA GLU A 489 9.85 -8.55 -11.37
C GLU A 489 9.72 -10.06 -11.15
N VAL A 490 10.67 -10.86 -11.68
CA VAL A 490 10.69 -12.31 -11.48
C VAL A 490 10.94 -12.66 -10.02
N ALA A 491 11.91 -12.01 -9.36
CA ALA A 491 12.24 -12.27 -7.95
C ALA A 491 11.04 -11.98 -7.03
N GLU A 492 10.35 -10.85 -7.24
CA GLU A 492 9.15 -10.48 -6.49
C GLU A 492 8.02 -11.51 -6.68
N GLN A 493 7.82 -12.00 -7.92
CA GLN A 493 6.83 -13.03 -8.20
C GLN A 493 7.18 -14.39 -7.57
N VAL A 494 8.45 -14.79 -7.58
CA VAL A 494 8.93 -16.04 -6.96
C VAL A 494 8.66 -16.01 -5.46
N VAL A 495 9.08 -14.94 -4.77
CA VAL A 495 8.84 -14.78 -3.32
C VAL A 495 7.35 -14.77 -3.03
N SER A 496 6.57 -13.99 -3.78
CA SER A 496 5.12 -13.91 -3.60
C SER A 496 4.42 -15.27 -3.83
N GLN A 497 4.89 -16.08 -4.77
CA GLN A 497 4.35 -17.42 -5.01
C GLN A 497 4.77 -18.41 -3.92
N LEU A 498 6.01 -18.33 -3.43
CA LEU A 498 6.49 -19.14 -2.32
C LEU A 498 5.66 -18.88 -1.05
N GLU A 499 5.42 -17.61 -0.71
CA GLU A 499 4.63 -17.19 0.45
C GLU A 499 3.16 -17.64 0.37
N ARG A 500 2.56 -17.64 -0.84
CA ARG A 500 1.19 -18.15 -1.03
C ARG A 500 1.12 -19.66 -0.90
N THR A 501 2.13 -20.37 -1.39
CA THR A 501 2.15 -21.84 -1.40
C THR A 501 2.46 -22.39 -0.02
N LEU A 502 3.35 -21.73 0.73
CA LEU A 502 3.79 -22.11 2.07
C LEU A 502 3.19 -21.16 3.12
N TYR A 503 1.89 -20.90 3.03
CA TYR A 503 1.20 -19.97 3.91
C TYR A 503 1.24 -20.38 5.40
N ASP A 504 1.40 -21.69 5.67
CA ASP A 504 1.58 -22.26 7.01
C ASP A 504 2.96 -21.95 7.63
N PHE A 505 3.91 -21.42 6.86
CA PHE A 505 5.27 -21.08 7.30
C PHE A 505 5.54 -19.57 7.20
N PRO A 506 4.91 -18.73 8.05
CA PRO A 506 5.06 -17.27 8.00
C PRO A 506 6.50 -16.81 8.27
N CYS A 507 7.33 -17.63 8.92
CA CYS A 507 8.76 -17.36 9.15
C CYS A 507 9.53 -17.11 7.84
N LEU A 508 9.08 -17.67 6.71
CA LEU A 508 9.69 -17.46 5.40
C LEU A 508 9.53 -16.01 4.89
N ARG A 509 8.50 -15.27 5.30
CA ARG A 509 8.30 -13.85 4.89
C ARG A 509 9.40 -12.94 5.43
N GLY A 510 9.94 -13.26 6.60
CA GLY A 510 10.98 -12.49 7.28
C GLY A 510 12.40 -12.86 6.88
N CYS A 511 12.61 -13.99 6.20
CA CYS A 511 13.94 -14.49 5.86
C CYS A 511 14.55 -13.71 4.69
N ALA A 512 15.59 -12.93 4.98
CA ALA A 512 16.30 -12.12 3.99
C ALA A 512 17.10 -12.98 3.01
N GLU A 513 17.60 -14.12 3.48
CA GLU A 513 18.43 -15.05 2.72
C GLU A 513 17.62 -15.73 1.63
N VAL A 514 16.37 -16.14 1.90
CA VAL A 514 15.46 -16.68 0.87
C VAL A 514 15.14 -15.62 -0.20
N LYS A 515 14.97 -14.35 0.18
CA LYS A 515 14.74 -13.26 -0.77
C LYS A 515 15.99 -12.97 -1.62
N SER A 516 17.16 -12.97 -1.00
CA SER A 516 18.45 -12.82 -1.68
C SER A 516 18.68 -13.97 -2.67
N TYR A 517 18.41 -15.20 -2.24
CA TYR A 517 18.49 -16.39 -3.07
C TYR A 517 17.52 -16.34 -4.26
N ALA A 518 16.27 -15.94 -4.04
CA ALA A 518 15.30 -15.72 -5.11
C ALA A 518 15.77 -14.64 -6.10
N THR A 519 16.42 -13.58 -5.62
CA THR A 519 16.96 -12.50 -6.45
C THR A 519 18.14 -12.99 -7.30
N ALA A 520 19.06 -13.74 -6.71
CA ALA A 520 20.19 -14.36 -7.41
C ALA A 520 19.70 -15.35 -8.49
N CYS A 521 18.76 -16.25 -8.14
CA CYS A 521 18.15 -17.20 -9.08
C CYS A 521 17.45 -16.48 -10.23
N SER A 522 16.69 -15.42 -9.94
CA SER A 522 15.91 -14.68 -10.94
C SER A 522 16.79 -13.86 -11.88
N THR A 523 17.88 -13.30 -11.37
CA THR A 523 18.87 -12.57 -12.17
C THR A 523 19.60 -13.51 -13.12
N LEU A 524 20.05 -14.66 -12.61
CA LEU A 524 20.70 -15.67 -13.43
C LEU A 524 19.73 -16.27 -14.47
N ALA A 525 18.51 -16.62 -14.07
CA ALA A 525 17.46 -17.12 -14.96
C ALA A 525 17.18 -16.15 -16.12
N TRP A 526 17.09 -14.85 -15.81
CA TRP A 526 16.87 -13.83 -16.82
C TRP A 526 18.02 -13.79 -17.84
N ALA A 527 19.26 -13.74 -17.36
CA ALA A 527 20.45 -13.72 -18.21
C ALA A 527 20.57 -15.00 -19.06
N CYS A 528 20.25 -16.17 -18.49
CA CYS A 528 20.25 -17.44 -19.19
C CYS A 528 19.22 -17.51 -20.34
N LEU A 529 18.01 -16.97 -20.14
CA LEU A 529 16.92 -17.08 -21.09
C LEU A 529 16.91 -15.97 -22.15
N ALA A 530 17.47 -14.79 -21.86
CA ALA A 530 17.48 -13.66 -22.78
C ALA A 530 18.45 -13.83 -23.97
N ARG A 531 19.25 -14.89 -23.98
CA ARG A 531 20.22 -15.20 -25.03
C ARG A 531 19.55 -15.59 -26.35
N SER A 532 20.32 -15.52 -27.44
CA SER A 532 19.92 -16.07 -28.75
C SER A 532 19.56 -17.56 -28.62
N THR A 533 20.47 -18.34 -28.02
CA THR A 533 20.24 -19.71 -27.58
C THR A 533 20.03 -19.73 -26.06
N PRO A 534 18.80 -19.98 -25.58
CA PRO A 534 18.48 -19.89 -24.16
C PRO A 534 19.08 -21.06 -23.38
N LEU A 535 19.60 -20.79 -22.18
CA LEU A 535 20.00 -21.84 -21.24
C LEU A 535 18.81 -22.23 -20.37
N VAL A 536 18.34 -23.46 -20.52
CA VAL A 536 17.10 -23.96 -19.92
C VAL A 536 17.40 -25.03 -18.88
N LEU A 537 16.53 -25.12 -17.87
CA LEU A 537 16.64 -26.18 -16.87
C LEU A 537 16.26 -27.53 -17.48
N ASP A 538 17.10 -28.52 -17.22
CA ASP A 538 16.78 -29.93 -17.40
C ASP A 538 16.19 -30.48 -16.11
N VAL A 539 14.87 -30.37 -16.02
CA VAL A 539 14.07 -30.93 -14.93
C VAL A 539 13.79 -32.39 -15.27
N ALA A 540 14.80 -33.24 -15.07
CA ALA A 540 14.77 -34.64 -15.44
C ALA A 540 13.48 -35.35 -14.97
N GLN A 541 12.79 -36.02 -15.91
CA GLN A 541 11.61 -36.86 -15.65
C GLN A 541 11.98 -38.34 -15.49
N SER A 542 13.24 -38.73 -15.68
CA SER A 542 13.66 -40.13 -15.53
C SER A 542 13.72 -40.51 -14.06
N LEU A 543 13.12 -41.66 -13.73
CA LEU A 543 13.26 -42.26 -12.40
C LEU A 543 14.61 -42.96 -12.21
N GLU A 544 15.39 -43.11 -13.29
CA GLU A 544 16.68 -43.80 -13.30
C GLU A 544 17.85 -42.82 -13.42
N PHE A 545 18.94 -43.16 -12.70
CA PHE A 545 20.19 -42.43 -12.67
C PHE A 545 20.97 -42.58 -13.99
N ARG A 546 21.38 -41.46 -14.58
CA ARG A 546 22.18 -41.40 -15.81
C ARG A 546 23.42 -40.55 -15.60
N ARG A 547 24.60 -41.17 -15.69
CA ARG A 547 25.89 -40.53 -15.36
C ARG A 547 26.24 -39.36 -16.29
N GLU A 548 25.67 -39.35 -17.49
CA GLU A 548 25.91 -38.35 -18.53
C GLU A 548 25.31 -37.00 -18.14
N VAL A 549 24.14 -37.01 -17.49
CA VAL A 549 23.32 -35.82 -17.19
C VAL A 549 23.11 -35.56 -15.69
N GLN A 550 23.51 -36.49 -14.82
CA GLN A 550 23.30 -36.40 -13.38
C GLN A 550 24.58 -36.71 -12.58
N VAL A 551 24.68 -36.09 -11.41
CA VAL A 551 25.72 -36.31 -10.39
C VAL A 551 25.02 -36.69 -9.09
N ARG A 552 25.57 -37.71 -8.41
CA ARG A 552 25.06 -38.14 -7.11
C ARG A 552 25.51 -37.19 -6.03
N HIS A 553 24.58 -36.78 -5.19
CA HIS A 553 24.92 -36.07 -3.97
C HIS A 553 25.61 -37.02 -2.98
N HIS A 554 26.59 -36.53 -2.23
CA HIS A 554 27.37 -37.34 -1.27
C HIS A 554 26.49 -37.96 -0.16
N ALA A 555 25.34 -37.34 0.14
CA ALA A 555 24.35 -37.86 1.09
C ALA A 555 23.41 -38.94 0.50
N SER A 556 23.70 -39.48 -0.68
CA SER A 556 22.90 -40.57 -1.26
C SER A 556 23.09 -41.85 -0.45
N PRO A 557 22.01 -42.48 0.06
CA PRO A 557 22.11 -43.68 0.88
C PRO A 557 22.72 -44.90 0.15
N ASP A 558 22.51 -45.01 -1.17
CA ASP A 558 23.14 -46.04 -2.00
C ASP A 558 24.02 -45.40 -3.11
N PRO A 559 25.36 -45.55 -3.04
CA PRO A 559 26.30 -45.10 -4.07
C PRO A 559 26.11 -45.76 -5.44
N HIS A 560 25.50 -46.96 -5.50
CA HIS A 560 25.23 -47.72 -6.71
C HIS A 560 23.74 -47.73 -7.12
N GLY A 561 22.86 -47.18 -6.29
CA GLY A 561 21.41 -47.20 -6.48
C GLY A 561 20.98 -46.63 -7.83
N THR A 562 20.19 -47.35 -8.61
CA THR A 562 19.84 -46.92 -9.97
C THR A 562 18.66 -45.95 -9.99
N ARG A 563 17.93 -45.81 -8.88
CA ARG A 563 16.69 -45.02 -8.80
C ARG A 563 16.92 -43.66 -8.15
N ILE A 564 16.35 -42.62 -8.75
CA ILE A 564 16.38 -41.26 -8.20
C ILE A 564 15.26 -41.11 -7.18
N ARG A 565 15.63 -40.78 -5.94
CA ARG A 565 14.71 -40.46 -4.85
C ARG A 565 14.23 -39.02 -4.91
N SER A 566 15.15 -38.08 -5.12
CA SER A 566 14.84 -36.66 -5.21
C SER A 566 15.91 -35.90 -5.99
N VAL A 567 15.49 -34.85 -6.69
CA VAL A 567 16.39 -33.91 -7.37
C VAL A 567 16.61 -32.72 -6.45
N LEU A 568 17.87 -32.43 -6.10
CA LEU A 568 18.25 -31.30 -5.25
C LEU A 568 18.56 -30.06 -6.09
N TRP A 569 19.16 -30.26 -7.26
CA TRP A 569 19.54 -29.21 -8.18
C TRP A 569 19.21 -29.63 -9.62
N PRO A 570 18.46 -28.83 -10.39
CA PRO A 570 18.18 -29.17 -11.78
C PRO A 570 19.45 -29.15 -12.63
N GLY A 571 19.42 -29.82 -13.78
CA GLY A 571 20.50 -29.67 -14.77
C GLY A 571 20.34 -28.34 -15.52
N LEU A 572 21.42 -27.85 -16.10
CA LEU A 572 21.40 -26.74 -17.06
C LEU A 572 21.84 -27.24 -18.42
N ARG A 573 21.10 -26.89 -19.47
CA ARG A 573 21.44 -27.23 -20.85
C ARG A 573 21.22 -26.07 -21.79
N GLU A 574 21.91 -26.10 -22.91
CA GLU A 574 21.72 -25.11 -23.97
C GLU A 574 20.54 -25.50 -24.88
N GLY A 575 19.42 -24.78 -24.75
CA GLY A 575 18.21 -24.96 -25.57
C GLY A 575 17.49 -26.32 -25.46
N CYS A 576 16.51 -26.51 -26.36
CA CYS A 576 15.81 -27.74 -26.73
C CYS A 576 16.57 -29.06 -26.52
N GLN A 577 17.66 -29.19 -27.28
CA GLN A 577 18.38 -30.43 -27.52
C GLN A 577 19.91 -30.26 -27.49
N GLY A 578 20.40 -29.15 -26.96
CA GLY A 578 21.85 -28.89 -26.90
C GLY A 578 22.53 -29.56 -25.71
N PRO A 579 23.86 -29.34 -25.57
CA PRO A 579 24.68 -30.01 -24.58
C PRO A 579 24.25 -29.68 -23.14
N CYS A 580 24.45 -30.67 -22.25
CA CYS A 580 24.34 -30.47 -20.81
C CYS A 580 25.55 -29.66 -20.33
N LEU A 581 25.29 -28.45 -19.83
CA LEU A 581 26.31 -27.51 -19.33
C LEU A 581 26.58 -27.72 -17.83
N HIS A 582 25.54 -28.10 -17.09
CA HIS A 582 25.66 -28.47 -15.69
C HIS A 582 24.77 -29.68 -15.40
N ARG A 583 25.35 -30.75 -14.85
CA ARG A 583 24.60 -31.97 -14.51
C ARG A 583 23.66 -31.72 -13.34
N ALA A 584 22.50 -32.36 -13.35
CA ALA A 584 21.56 -32.32 -12.23
C ALA A 584 22.15 -33.01 -11.00
N ILE A 585 21.86 -32.52 -9.81
CA ILE A 585 22.33 -33.13 -8.56
C ILE A 585 21.18 -33.87 -7.90
N VAL A 586 21.36 -35.17 -7.67
CA VAL A 586 20.29 -36.09 -7.27
C VAL A 586 20.68 -36.93 -6.07
N LEU A 587 19.68 -37.31 -5.27
CA LEU A 587 19.79 -38.37 -4.28
C LEU A 587 19.28 -39.68 -4.88
N THR A 588 20.10 -40.72 -4.80
CA THR A 588 19.78 -42.07 -5.28
C THR A 588 19.50 -43.03 -4.13
N CYS A 589 18.63 -44.01 -4.37
CA CYS A 589 18.28 -45.06 -3.40
C CYS A 589 18.20 -46.44 -4.05
#